data_AF-I4AJ15-F1
#
_entry.id   AF-I4AJ15-F1
#
_cell.length_a   1.000
_cell.length_b   1.000
_cell.length_c   1.000
_cell.angle_alpha   90.00
_cell.angle_beta   90.00
_cell.angle_gamma   90.00
#
_symmetry.space_group_name_H-M   'P 1'
#
loop_
_entity.id
_entity.type
_entity.pdbx_description
1 polymer ?
#
loop_
_entity_poly.entity_id
_entity_poly.type
_entity_poly.pdbx_seq_one_letter_code
_entity_poly.pdbx_strand_id
1 'polypeptide(L)'
;MNSRLKKIVKNNSKEFDSWVEILNRHRDSMFSNKNLSQEDDMKLTFETVGVFSNIADLAIEYGNFKDKFDTSNMYINLYAPQLIIKSTKTNQTIYLSADLKGIYLETSFLYSQNLKNMDDDFWLELLELKKFKGFEHDLNSYFSNETQRKYPELFQSNKNTIFLMFREFFFSKIEEIDDIDLGNFTVTWEANEDFDFSTMVEEICLVFRLIYKINYRLWKISDLQNKRNR
;
A
#
# COMPACT_ATOMS: atom_id res chain seq x y z
N MET A 1 11.27 -19.63 3.90
CA MET A 1 11.30 -18.66 2.78
C MET A 1 10.72 -19.33 1.53
N ASN A 2 9.75 -18.71 0.86
CA ASN A 2 8.89 -19.36 -0.15
C ASN A 2 9.65 -19.65 -1.46
N SER A 3 9.75 -20.93 -1.86
CA SER A 3 10.50 -21.36 -3.06
C SER A 3 9.96 -20.77 -4.37
N ARG A 4 8.65 -20.48 -4.44
CA ARG A 4 8.04 -19.79 -5.58
C ARG A 4 8.54 -18.35 -5.71
N LEU A 5 8.56 -17.62 -4.61
CA LEU A 5 8.97 -16.21 -4.58
C LEU A 5 10.42 -16.06 -5.05
N LYS A 6 11.32 -16.88 -4.49
CA LYS A 6 12.73 -16.91 -4.90
C LYS A 6 12.90 -17.19 -6.39
N LYS A 7 12.07 -18.07 -6.96
CA LYS A 7 12.12 -18.38 -8.39
C LYS A 7 11.67 -17.20 -9.24
N ILE A 8 10.57 -16.53 -8.87
CA ILE A 8 10.06 -15.35 -9.58
C ILE A 8 11.13 -14.24 -9.58
N VAL A 9 11.69 -13.92 -8.41
CA VAL A 9 12.72 -12.88 -8.27
C VAL A 9 13.99 -13.26 -9.02
N LYS A 10 14.50 -14.48 -8.87
CA LYS A 10 15.69 -14.95 -9.60
C LYS A 10 15.52 -14.95 -11.11
N ASN A 11 14.32 -15.24 -11.62
CA ASN A 11 14.07 -15.24 -13.07
C ASN A 11 14.14 -13.83 -13.67
N ASN A 12 13.84 -12.81 -12.87
CA ASN A 12 13.79 -11.40 -13.28
C ASN A 12 15.01 -10.59 -12.83
N SER A 13 15.94 -11.20 -12.08
CA SER A 13 17.07 -10.49 -11.47
C SER A 13 18.04 -9.86 -12.49
N LYS A 14 17.99 -10.28 -13.76
CA LYS A 14 18.80 -9.70 -14.83
C LYS A 14 18.39 -8.26 -15.18
N GLU A 15 17.14 -7.91 -14.90
CA GLU A 15 16.59 -6.58 -15.19
C GLU A 15 16.83 -5.59 -14.04
N PHE A 16 17.19 -6.09 -12.84
CA PHE A 16 17.23 -5.27 -11.63
C PHE A 16 18.28 -4.17 -11.69
N ASP A 17 19.45 -4.43 -12.29
CA ASP A 17 20.48 -3.39 -12.45
C ASP A 17 19.96 -2.21 -13.28
N SER A 18 19.23 -2.49 -14.37
CA SER A 18 18.59 -1.47 -15.20
C SER A 18 17.49 -0.72 -14.45
N TRP A 19 16.69 -1.42 -13.65
CA TRP A 19 15.63 -0.80 -12.85
C TRP A 19 16.22 0.13 -11.79
N VAL A 20 17.27 -0.31 -11.10
CA VAL A 20 18.00 0.50 -10.11
C VAL A 20 18.59 1.74 -10.77
N GLU A 21 19.18 1.61 -11.96
CA GLU A 21 19.70 2.76 -12.72
C GLU A 21 18.60 3.78 -13.04
N ILE A 22 17.44 3.34 -13.52
CA ILE A 22 16.29 4.22 -13.81
C ILE A 22 15.81 4.94 -12.55
N LEU A 23 15.63 4.22 -11.45
CA LEU A 23 15.17 4.77 -10.18
C LEU A 23 16.17 5.78 -9.60
N ASN A 24 17.47 5.51 -9.70
CA ASN A 24 18.52 6.43 -9.28
C ASN A 24 18.57 7.67 -10.18
N ARG A 25 18.43 7.52 -11.50
CA ARG A 25 18.33 8.66 -12.44
C ARG A 25 17.15 9.56 -12.10
N HIS A 26 15.99 8.99 -11.77
CA HIS A 26 14.81 9.74 -11.32
C HIS A 26 15.09 10.46 -10.00
N ARG A 27 15.70 9.78 -9.02
CA ARG A 27 16.06 10.42 -7.75
C ARG A 27 17.03 11.59 -7.97
N ASP A 28 18.05 11.39 -8.79
CA ASP A 28 19.08 12.41 -9.04
C ASP A 28 18.53 13.62 -9.79
N SER A 29 17.57 13.44 -10.70
CA SER A 29 16.96 14.56 -11.43
C SER A 29 16.29 15.56 -10.48
N MET A 30 15.71 15.06 -9.38
CA MET A 30 15.03 15.88 -8.36
C MET A 30 15.98 16.80 -7.58
N PHE A 31 17.25 16.41 -7.47
CA PHE A 31 18.27 17.16 -6.72
C PHE A 31 19.30 17.85 -7.62
N SER A 32 19.25 17.58 -8.93
CA SER A 32 20.19 18.18 -9.86
C SER A 32 19.84 19.64 -10.13
N ASN A 33 20.86 20.51 -10.14
CA ASN A 33 20.69 21.91 -10.58
C ASN A 33 20.47 22.04 -12.11
N LYS A 34 20.39 20.92 -12.83
CA LYS A 34 20.16 20.90 -14.28
C LYS A 34 18.68 20.68 -14.51
N ASN A 35 18.00 21.70 -15.00
CA ASN A 35 16.62 21.55 -15.47
C ASN A 35 16.63 20.60 -16.66
N LEU A 36 15.99 19.43 -16.52
CA LEU A 36 15.67 18.56 -17.65
C LEU A 36 14.76 19.31 -18.62
N SER A 37 14.82 18.94 -19.90
CA SER A 37 13.77 19.35 -20.83
C SER A 37 12.45 18.68 -20.40
N GLN A 38 11.32 19.29 -20.76
CA GLN A 38 10.01 18.69 -20.47
C GLN A 38 9.86 17.29 -21.08
N GLU A 39 10.44 17.06 -22.26
CA GLU A 39 10.40 15.77 -22.93
C GLU A 39 11.23 14.71 -22.19
N ASP A 40 12.43 15.06 -21.73
CA ASP A 40 13.29 14.16 -20.96
C ASP A 40 12.67 13.82 -19.59
N ASP A 41 12.03 14.79 -18.95
CA ASP A 41 11.35 14.61 -17.67
C ASP A 41 10.12 13.67 -17.80
N MET A 42 9.30 13.88 -18.85
CA MET A 42 8.20 12.97 -19.16
C MET A 42 8.69 11.56 -19.48
N LYS A 43 9.78 11.44 -20.26
CA LYS A 43 10.37 10.14 -20.58
C LYS A 43 10.85 9.42 -19.32
N LEU A 44 11.58 10.10 -18.46
CA LEU A 44 12.06 9.54 -17.20
C LEU A 44 10.90 9.14 -16.28
N THR A 45 9.83 9.93 -16.24
CA THR A 45 8.59 9.60 -15.53
C THR A 45 7.99 8.28 -16.01
N PHE A 46 7.86 8.08 -17.33
CA PHE A 46 7.35 6.82 -17.88
C PHE A 46 8.30 5.63 -17.67
N GLU A 47 9.62 5.85 -17.75
CA GLU A 47 10.61 4.82 -17.43
C GLU A 47 10.47 4.36 -15.97
N THR A 48 10.36 5.30 -15.03
CA THR A 48 10.18 5.04 -13.59
C THR A 48 8.88 4.28 -13.31
N VAL A 49 7.76 4.69 -13.89
CA VAL A 49 6.48 3.96 -13.73
C VAL A 49 6.52 2.60 -14.40
N GLY A 50 7.25 2.45 -15.51
CA GLY A 50 7.52 1.15 -16.12
C GLY A 50 8.20 0.18 -15.16
N VAL A 51 9.19 0.66 -14.39
CA VAL A 51 9.83 -0.14 -13.33
C VAL A 51 8.82 -0.53 -12.25
N PHE A 52 8.00 0.40 -11.76
CA PHE A 52 6.97 0.09 -10.77
C PHE A 52 5.93 -0.91 -11.31
N SER A 53 5.56 -0.80 -12.59
CA SER A 53 4.64 -1.75 -13.23
C SER A 53 5.23 -3.16 -13.25
N ASN A 54 6.51 -3.30 -13.62
CA ASN A 54 7.18 -4.59 -13.61
C ASN A 54 7.23 -5.19 -12.18
N ILE A 55 7.54 -4.38 -11.17
CA ILE A 55 7.52 -4.82 -9.76
C ILE A 55 6.10 -5.27 -9.36
N ALA A 56 5.07 -4.52 -9.74
CA ALA A 56 3.67 -4.88 -9.48
C ALA A 56 3.29 -6.21 -10.15
N ASP A 57 3.74 -6.45 -11.39
CA ASP A 57 3.49 -7.69 -12.11
C ASP A 57 4.10 -8.90 -11.39
N LEU A 58 5.32 -8.77 -10.83
CA LEU A 58 5.94 -9.81 -10.01
C LEU A 58 5.11 -10.10 -8.74
N ALA A 59 4.59 -9.07 -8.08
CA ALA A 59 3.75 -9.21 -6.91
C ALA A 59 2.40 -9.89 -7.22
N ILE A 60 1.78 -9.53 -8.35
CA ILE A 60 0.55 -10.14 -8.87
C ILE A 60 0.77 -11.61 -9.23
N GLU A 61 1.86 -11.91 -9.95
CA GLU A 61 2.26 -13.28 -10.31
C GLU A 61 2.47 -14.12 -9.05
N TYR A 62 3.21 -13.59 -8.07
CA TYR A 62 3.47 -14.28 -6.81
C TYR A 62 2.19 -14.59 -6.04
N GLY A 63 1.29 -13.61 -5.94
CA GLY A 63 0.07 -13.72 -5.16
C GLY A 63 -0.96 -14.70 -5.73
N ASN A 64 -0.88 -15.02 -7.04
CA ASN A 64 -1.75 -15.99 -7.72
C ASN A 64 -3.24 -15.71 -7.48
N PHE A 65 -3.62 -14.43 -7.55
CA PHE A 65 -4.94 -13.98 -7.16
C PHE A 65 -6.01 -14.45 -8.16
N LYS A 66 -7.19 -14.81 -7.65
CA LYS A 66 -8.39 -14.98 -8.47
C LYS A 66 -9.05 -13.62 -8.71
N ASP A 67 -8.28 -12.72 -9.31
CA ASP A 67 -8.58 -11.31 -9.54
C ASP A 67 -7.82 -10.81 -10.78
N LYS A 68 -8.22 -9.67 -11.32
CA LYS A 68 -7.46 -8.89 -12.29
C LYS A 68 -7.12 -7.54 -11.69
N PHE A 69 -5.95 -7.02 -12.04
CA PHE A 69 -5.49 -5.71 -11.60
C PHE A 69 -5.33 -4.81 -12.82
N ASP A 70 -5.79 -3.57 -12.67
CA ASP A 70 -5.52 -2.49 -13.62
C ASP A 70 -4.31 -1.69 -13.12
N THR A 71 -3.25 -1.67 -13.91
CA THR A 71 -1.99 -0.94 -13.68
C THR A 71 -1.76 0.14 -14.75
N SER A 72 -2.79 0.51 -15.53
CA SER A 72 -2.62 1.42 -16.67
C SER A 72 -2.54 2.89 -16.29
N ASN A 73 -2.69 3.23 -15.00
CA ASN A 73 -2.83 4.60 -14.53
C ASN A 73 -1.73 4.96 -13.52
N MET A 74 -1.37 6.24 -13.50
CA MET A 74 -0.39 6.80 -12.56
C MET A 74 -0.79 8.21 -12.13
N TYR A 75 -0.28 8.65 -10.99
CA TYR A 75 -0.28 10.05 -10.58
C TYR A 75 1.13 10.62 -10.65
N ILE A 76 1.26 11.89 -11.03
CA ILE A 76 2.50 12.64 -10.88
C ILE A 76 2.45 13.28 -9.50
N ASN A 77 3.34 12.84 -8.59
CA ASN A 77 3.46 13.40 -7.25
C ASN A 77 4.77 14.22 -7.14
N LEU A 78 4.91 15.00 -6.08
CA LEU A 78 6.02 15.94 -5.88
C LEU A 78 7.39 15.25 -5.90
N TYR A 79 7.50 14.01 -5.43
CA TYR A 79 8.78 13.30 -5.29
C TYR A 79 9.04 12.24 -6.38
N ALA A 80 8.00 11.51 -6.78
CA ALA A 80 8.06 10.53 -7.85
C ALA A 80 6.67 10.29 -8.41
N PRO A 81 6.55 9.80 -9.67
CA PRO A 81 5.27 9.29 -10.13
C PRO A 81 4.86 8.06 -9.31
N GLN A 82 3.57 7.94 -9.07
CA GLN A 82 2.96 6.88 -8.28
C GLN A 82 2.13 5.99 -9.21
N LEU A 83 2.48 4.71 -9.28
CA LEU A 83 1.68 3.70 -9.98
C LEU A 83 0.40 3.42 -9.20
N ILE A 84 -0.73 3.39 -9.91
CA ILE A 84 -2.04 3.01 -9.36
C ILE A 84 -2.30 1.54 -9.72
N ILE A 85 -2.38 0.67 -8.72
CA ILE A 85 -2.67 -0.76 -8.89
C ILE A 85 -4.08 -1.01 -8.36
N LYS A 86 -5.06 -1.16 -9.24
CA LYS A 86 -6.47 -1.28 -8.86
C LYS A 86 -7.01 -2.70 -9.04
N SER A 87 -7.48 -3.33 -7.97
CA SER A 87 -8.20 -4.60 -8.03
C SER A 87 -9.56 -4.40 -8.70
N THR A 88 -9.84 -5.18 -9.75
CA THR A 88 -11.14 -5.18 -10.42
C THR A 88 -12.25 -5.84 -9.59
N LYS A 89 -11.89 -6.75 -8.68
CA LYS A 89 -12.85 -7.50 -7.86
C LYS A 89 -13.22 -6.80 -6.58
N THR A 90 -12.23 -6.28 -5.84
CA THR A 90 -12.45 -5.62 -4.54
C THR A 90 -12.51 -4.11 -4.66
N ASN A 91 -12.23 -3.55 -5.84
CA ASN A 91 -12.11 -2.11 -6.08
C ASN A 91 -11.03 -1.43 -5.22
N GLN A 92 -10.17 -2.20 -4.54
CA GLN A 92 -9.07 -1.67 -3.75
C GLN A 92 -8.02 -1.06 -4.66
N THR A 93 -7.48 0.07 -4.23
CA THR A 93 -6.31 0.69 -4.83
C THR A 93 -5.10 0.48 -3.92
N ILE A 94 -4.00 0.05 -4.52
CA ILE A 94 -2.68 -0.02 -3.90
C ILE A 94 -1.77 0.87 -4.74
N TYR A 95 -0.99 1.70 -4.07
CA TYR A 95 -0.07 2.61 -4.70
C TYR A 95 1.36 2.13 -4.52
N LEU A 96 2.15 2.15 -5.59
CA LEU A 96 3.59 1.89 -5.56
C LEU A 96 4.32 3.12 -6.08
N SER A 97 5.24 3.65 -5.29
CA SER A 97 5.97 4.87 -5.62
C SER A 97 7.30 4.95 -4.87
N ALA A 98 8.01 6.06 -5.03
CA ALA A 98 9.20 6.40 -4.28
C ALA A 98 9.11 7.81 -3.71
N ASP A 99 9.78 8.05 -2.60
CA ASP A 99 10.00 9.36 -2.01
C ASP A 99 11.44 9.50 -1.50
N LEU A 100 11.68 10.50 -0.65
CA LEU A 100 12.99 10.75 -0.06
C LEU A 100 13.44 9.66 0.93
N LYS A 101 12.50 8.93 1.54
CA LYS A 101 12.79 7.82 2.46
C LYS A 101 13.12 6.56 1.65
N GLY A 102 12.40 6.30 0.57
CA GLY A 102 12.64 5.15 -0.30
C GLY A 102 11.44 4.75 -1.14
N ILE A 103 11.38 3.47 -1.53
CA ILE A 103 10.24 2.92 -2.28
C ILE A 103 9.17 2.51 -1.28
N TYR A 104 7.90 2.73 -1.58
CA TYR A 104 6.82 2.38 -0.67
C TYR A 104 5.61 1.79 -1.37
N LEU A 105 4.91 0.93 -0.64
CA LEU A 105 3.54 0.49 -0.94
C LEU A 105 2.58 1.16 0.03
N GLU A 106 1.53 1.78 -0.50
CA GLU A 106 0.49 2.44 0.28
C GLU A 106 -0.90 1.94 -0.13
N THR A 107 -1.82 1.83 0.84
CA THR A 107 -3.23 1.53 0.59
C THR A 107 -4.11 2.11 1.69
N SER A 108 -5.39 2.32 1.38
CA SER A 108 -6.45 2.43 2.38
C SER A 108 -7.38 1.22 2.22
N PHE A 109 -7.71 0.58 3.34
CA PHE A 109 -8.59 -0.59 3.32
C PHE A 109 -10.04 -0.19 3.10
N LEU A 110 -10.70 -0.88 2.18
CA LEU A 110 -12.12 -0.70 1.91
C LEU A 110 -12.97 -1.62 2.79
N TYR A 111 -14.28 -1.34 2.82
CA TYR A 111 -15.27 -2.16 3.54
C TYR A 111 -15.06 -2.21 5.06
N SER A 112 -14.53 -1.14 5.62
CA SER A 112 -14.26 -0.90 7.04
C SER A 112 -15.45 -1.17 7.98
N GLN A 113 -16.68 -1.03 7.49
CA GLN A 113 -17.90 -1.41 8.22
C GLN A 113 -17.94 -2.90 8.62
N ASN A 114 -17.14 -3.74 7.96
CA ASN A 114 -17.08 -5.17 8.23
C ASN A 114 -16.05 -5.57 9.28
N LEU A 115 -15.30 -4.63 9.87
CA LEU A 115 -14.29 -4.91 10.90
C LEU A 115 -14.86 -5.73 12.08
N LYS A 116 -16.09 -5.43 12.52
CA LYS A 116 -16.76 -6.17 13.61
C LYS A 116 -17.00 -7.66 13.32
N ASN A 117 -16.88 -8.07 12.06
CA ASN A 117 -17.11 -9.46 11.63
C ASN A 117 -15.79 -10.24 11.47
N MET A 118 -14.64 -9.62 11.75
CA MET A 118 -13.33 -10.22 11.56
C MET A 118 -12.93 -11.03 12.80
N ASP A 119 -12.32 -12.20 12.55
CA ASP A 119 -11.79 -13.10 13.59
C ASP A 119 -10.33 -12.78 13.93
N ASP A 120 -9.75 -13.54 14.87
CA ASP A 120 -8.37 -13.38 15.32
C ASP A 120 -7.34 -13.55 14.19
N ASP A 121 -7.59 -14.44 13.22
CA ASP A 121 -6.68 -14.65 12.09
C ASP A 121 -6.55 -13.40 11.23
N PHE A 122 -7.62 -12.59 11.12
CA PHE A 122 -7.56 -11.31 10.40
C PHE A 122 -6.62 -10.33 11.11
N TRP A 123 -6.73 -10.25 12.43
CA TRP A 123 -5.89 -9.36 13.22
C TRP A 123 -4.43 -9.81 13.22
N LEU A 124 -4.18 -11.12 13.23
CA LEU A 124 -2.84 -11.67 13.06
C LEU A 124 -2.25 -11.27 11.70
N GLU A 125 -3.01 -11.39 10.61
CA GLU A 125 -2.57 -10.96 9.27
C GLU A 125 -2.25 -9.46 9.19
N LEU A 126 -3.07 -8.62 9.83
CA LEU A 126 -2.79 -7.20 9.94
C LEU A 126 -1.50 -6.93 10.72
N LEU A 127 -1.29 -7.63 11.84
CA LEU A 127 -0.09 -7.49 12.66
C LEU A 127 1.18 -8.02 11.96
N GLU A 128 1.06 -8.94 10.99
CA GLU A 128 2.18 -9.33 10.14
C GLU A 128 2.74 -8.14 9.35
N LEU A 129 1.92 -7.15 8.95
CA LEU A 129 2.41 -5.93 8.30
C LEU A 129 3.36 -5.14 9.20
N LYS A 130 3.16 -5.17 10.52
CA LYS A 130 4.02 -4.48 11.49
C LYS A 130 5.41 -5.09 11.63
N LYS A 131 5.63 -6.28 11.06
CA LYS A 131 6.95 -6.93 11.07
C LYS A 131 7.91 -6.32 10.03
N PHE A 132 7.38 -5.59 9.05
CA PHE A 132 8.19 -4.86 8.09
C PHE A 132 8.64 -3.54 8.72
N LYS A 133 9.96 -3.28 8.70
CA LYS A 133 10.59 -2.18 9.47
C LYS A 133 10.00 -0.80 9.15
N GLY A 134 9.65 -0.55 7.88
CA GLY A 134 9.08 0.72 7.43
C GLY A 134 7.56 0.77 7.45
N PHE A 135 6.88 -0.08 8.23
CA PHE A 135 5.42 -0.01 8.37
C PHE A 135 4.98 1.23 9.15
N GLU A 136 4.10 2.02 8.54
CA GLU A 136 3.44 3.19 9.12
C GLU A 136 1.91 3.05 8.93
N HIS A 137 1.15 3.55 9.92
CA HIS A 137 -0.32 3.63 9.86
C HIS A 137 -0.71 5.06 10.23
N ASP A 138 -1.12 5.82 9.21
CA ASP A 138 -1.47 7.22 9.34
C ASP A 138 -2.97 7.41 9.18
N LEU A 139 -3.59 8.09 10.14
CA LEU A 139 -5.01 8.39 10.08
C LEU A 139 -5.25 9.66 9.27
N ASN A 140 -6.16 9.57 8.31
CA ASN A 140 -6.61 10.73 7.54
C ASN A 140 -7.72 11.52 8.28
N SER A 141 -8.26 10.96 9.36
CA SER A 141 -9.36 11.53 10.15
C SER A 141 -8.88 12.68 11.03
N TYR A 142 -9.41 13.88 10.78
CA TYR A 142 -9.26 15.03 11.66
C TYR A 142 -10.49 15.18 12.55
N PHE A 143 -10.37 14.80 13.82
CA PHE A 143 -11.43 15.01 14.81
C PHE A 143 -11.42 16.43 15.34
N SER A 144 -12.59 17.07 15.36
CA SER A 144 -12.73 18.42 15.92
C SER A 144 -12.34 18.46 17.41
N ASN A 145 -11.91 19.62 17.91
CA ASN A 145 -11.63 19.80 19.35
C ASN A 145 -12.85 19.53 20.23
N GLU A 146 -14.06 19.79 19.73
CA GLU A 146 -15.31 19.49 20.41
C GLU A 146 -15.51 17.98 20.56
N THR A 147 -15.30 17.24 19.48
CA THR A 147 -15.34 15.78 19.45
C THR A 147 -14.34 15.17 20.43
N GLN A 148 -13.10 15.66 20.43
CA GLN A 148 -12.06 15.15 21.32
C GLN A 148 -12.38 15.42 22.80
N ARG A 149 -13.02 16.56 23.10
CA ARG A 149 -13.52 16.88 24.46
C ARG A 149 -14.72 16.04 24.87
N LYS A 150 -15.57 15.63 23.93
CA LYS A 150 -16.74 14.77 24.17
C LYS A 150 -16.31 13.34 24.53
N TYR A 151 -15.22 12.85 23.91
CA TYR A 151 -14.72 11.48 24.12
C TYR A 151 -13.22 11.43 24.48
N PRO A 152 -12.78 12.07 25.57
CA PRO A 152 -11.35 12.26 25.85
C PRO A 152 -10.60 10.92 25.98
N GLU A 153 -11.25 9.88 26.50
CA GLU A 153 -10.64 8.54 26.68
C GLU A 153 -10.29 7.86 25.35
N LEU A 154 -11.00 8.17 24.26
CA LEU A 154 -10.69 7.62 22.93
C LEU A 154 -9.49 8.30 22.26
N PHE A 155 -9.12 9.51 22.72
CA PHE A 155 -8.04 10.32 22.15
C PHE A 155 -6.80 10.40 23.05
N GLN A 156 -6.81 9.72 24.20
CA GLN A 156 -5.59 9.51 24.98
C GLN A 156 -4.60 8.67 24.16
N SER A 157 -3.30 8.99 24.29
CA SER A 157 -2.20 8.75 23.36
C SER A 157 -1.90 7.28 23.00
N ASN A 158 -2.79 6.64 22.23
CA ASN A 158 -2.61 5.27 21.76
C ASN A 158 -2.16 5.25 20.30
N LYS A 159 -0.91 4.83 20.06
CA LYS A 159 -0.34 4.62 18.72
C LYS A 159 -0.61 3.20 18.17
N ASN A 160 -1.50 2.43 18.78
CA ASN A 160 -1.74 1.05 18.38
C ASN A 160 -2.70 0.98 17.18
N THR A 161 -2.22 0.45 16.06
CA THR A 161 -2.95 0.22 14.79
C THR A 161 -4.37 -0.32 14.99
N ILE A 162 -4.53 -1.41 15.77
CA ILE A 162 -5.85 -2.03 15.98
C ILE A 162 -6.76 -1.09 16.76
N PHE A 163 -6.23 -0.45 17.81
CA PHE A 163 -6.99 0.52 18.59
C PHE A 163 -7.43 1.70 17.73
N LEU A 164 -6.54 2.24 16.89
CA LEU A 164 -6.84 3.34 15.98
C LEU A 164 -7.95 2.95 15.01
N MET A 165 -7.89 1.77 14.38
CA MET A 165 -8.95 1.28 13.49
C MET A 165 -10.30 1.13 14.21
N PHE A 166 -10.30 0.56 15.42
CA PHE A 166 -11.53 0.43 16.20
C PHE A 166 -12.07 1.77 16.68
N ARG A 167 -11.20 2.74 16.98
CA ARG A 167 -11.62 4.11 17.31
C ARG A 167 -12.37 4.74 16.15
N GLU A 168 -11.83 4.69 14.92
CA GLU A 168 -12.53 5.17 13.72
C GLU A 168 -13.87 4.44 13.54
N PHE A 169 -13.87 3.12 13.72
CA PHE A 169 -15.08 2.31 13.62
C PHE A 169 -16.15 2.66 14.67
N PHE A 170 -15.79 2.80 15.94
CA PHE A 170 -16.78 3.13 16.98
C PHE A 170 -17.26 4.56 16.82
N PHE A 171 -16.35 5.48 16.46
CA PHE A 171 -16.71 6.86 16.24
C PHE A 171 -17.74 7.02 15.12
N SER A 172 -17.52 6.36 13.98
CA SER A 172 -18.47 6.40 12.87
C SER A 172 -19.84 5.83 13.25
N LYS A 173 -19.91 4.87 14.20
CA LYS A 173 -21.18 4.36 14.70
C LYS A 173 -21.87 5.30 15.67
N ILE A 174 -21.12 6.04 16.48
CA ILE A 174 -21.69 6.99 17.44
C ILE A 174 -22.21 8.24 16.73
N GLU A 175 -21.50 8.71 15.71
CA GLU A 175 -21.86 9.94 14.97
C GLU A 175 -22.58 9.64 13.64
N GLU A 176 -23.04 8.39 13.44
CA GLU A 176 -23.79 7.94 12.25
C GLU A 176 -23.12 8.28 10.91
N ILE A 177 -21.80 8.18 10.86
CA ILE A 177 -21.00 8.39 9.65
C ILE A 177 -20.98 7.10 8.83
N ASP A 178 -21.44 7.20 7.58
CA ASP A 178 -21.56 6.03 6.68
C ASP A 178 -20.21 5.54 6.14
N ASP A 179 -19.26 6.46 5.91
CA ASP A 179 -17.95 6.14 5.37
C ASP A 179 -16.88 6.12 6.47
N ILE A 180 -16.25 4.96 6.67
CA ILE A 180 -15.26 4.75 7.72
C ILE A 180 -13.89 4.70 7.06
N ASP A 181 -13.16 5.81 7.13
CA ASP A 181 -11.75 5.85 6.75
C ASP A 181 -10.89 5.27 7.87
N LEU A 182 -10.14 4.21 7.56
CA LEU A 182 -9.22 3.58 8.49
C LEU A 182 -7.81 4.18 8.41
N GLY A 183 -7.61 5.20 7.58
CA GLY A 183 -6.32 5.77 7.27
C GLY A 183 -5.54 5.00 6.22
N ASN A 184 -4.32 5.45 6.00
CA ASN A 184 -3.36 4.87 5.06
C ASN A 184 -2.41 3.92 5.78
N PHE A 185 -2.17 2.78 5.15
CA PHE A 185 -1.22 1.77 5.57
C PHE A 185 -0.08 1.77 4.58
N THR A 186 1.11 2.11 5.05
CA THR A 186 2.29 2.28 4.21
C THR A 186 3.41 1.36 4.70
N VAL A 187 4.11 0.73 3.77
CA VAL A 187 5.38 0.04 4.05
C VAL A 187 6.45 0.65 3.16
N THR A 188 7.50 1.19 3.78
CA THR A 188 8.61 1.84 3.09
C THR A 188 9.89 1.03 3.20
N TRP A 189 10.59 0.93 2.08
CA TRP A 189 11.89 0.30 1.93
C TRP A 189 12.94 1.36 1.65
N GLU A 190 13.73 1.66 2.67
CA GLU A 190 14.85 2.60 2.56
C GLU A 190 15.97 2.00 1.73
N ALA A 191 16.49 2.78 0.78
CA ALA A 191 17.72 2.43 0.06
C ALA A 191 18.93 2.70 0.97
N ASN A 192 19.35 1.68 1.72
CA ASN A 192 20.59 1.69 2.50
C ASN A 192 21.56 0.63 1.96
N GLU A 193 22.86 0.77 2.27
CA GLU A 193 23.93 -0.10 1.74
C GLU A 193 23.74 -1.58 2.08
N ASP A 194 22.95 -1.89 3.11
CA ASP A 194 22.67 -3.25 3.58
C ASP A 194 21.44 -3.90 2.91
N PHE A 195 20.65 -3.15 2.15
CA PHE A 195 19.38 -3.62 1.59
C PHE A 195 19.48 -3.90 0.09
N ASP A 196 19.58 -5.19 -0.25
CA ASP A 196 19.58 -5.68 -1.63
C ASP A 196 18.21 -5.46 -2.30
N PHE A 197 18.24 -4.94 -3.54
CA PHE A 197 17.04 -4.69 -4.34
C PHE A 197 16.20 -5.96 -4.56
N SER A 198 16.84 -7.14 -4.65
CA SER A 198 16.10 -8.40 -4.76
C SER A 198 15.28 -8.68 -3.50
N THR A 199 15.86 -8.41 -2.33
CA THR A 199 15.18 -8.55 -1.02
C THR A 199 14.00 -7.58 -0.93
N MET A 200 14.16 -6.34 -1.39
CA MET A 200 13.07 -5.37 -1.49
C MET A 200 11.90 -5.92 -2.32
N VAL A 201 12.17 -6.41 -3.53
CA VAL A 201 11.14 -6.94 -4.42
C VAL A 201 10.44 -8.15 -3.77
N GLU A 202 11.18 -9.01 -3.07
CA GLU A 202 10.59 -10.11 -2.29
C GLU A 202 9.64 -9.61 -1.20
N GLU A 203 10.03 -8.60 -0.44
CA GLU A 203 9.19 -8.02 0.61
C GLU A 203 7.95 -7.31 0.05
N ILE A 204 8.09 -6.56 -1.04
CA ILE A 204 6.97 -5.95 -1.78
C ILE A 204 5.95 -7.02 -2.17
N CYS A 205 6.40 -8.14 -2.74
CA CYS A 205 5.51 -9.25 -3.12
C CYS A 205 4.76 -9.83 -1.90
N LEU A 206 5.41 -9.93 -0.75
CA LEU A 206 4.81 -10.43 0.49
C LEU A 206 3.77 -9.44 1.06
N VAL A 207 4.14 -8.15 1.13
CA VAL A 207 3.28 -7.07 1.62
C VAL A 207 2.06 -6.92 0.72
N PHE A 208 2.24 -6.85 -0.60
CA PHE A 208 1.15 -6.77 -1.56
C PHE A 208 0.13 -7.90 -1.37
N ARG A 209 0.61 -9.14 -1.19
CA ARG A 209 -0.25 -10.30 -0.92
C ARG A 209 -1.00 -10.18 0.40
N LEU A 210 -0.34 -9.71 1.46
CA LEU A 210 -0.98 -9.49 2.76
C LEU A 210 -2.05 -8.40 2.67
N ILE A 211 -1.72 -7.24 2.10
CA ILE A 211 -2.65 -6.12 1.87
C ILE A 211 -3.90 -6.60 1.12
N TYR A 212 -3.71 -7.29 -0.01
CA TYR A 212 -4.82 -7.80 -0.78
C TYR A 212 -5.67 -8.78 0.03
N LYS A 213 -5.05 -9.69 0.78
CA LYS A 213 -5.74 -10.70 1.59
C LYS A 213 -6.62 -10.04 2.67
N ILE A 214 -6.08 -9.05 3.39
CA ILE A 214 -6.78 -8.30 4.43
C ILE A 214 -8.02 -7.64 3.82
N ASN A 215 -7.85 -6.86 2.75
CA ASN A 215 -8.97 -6.19 2.09
C ASN A 215 -9.99 -7.19 1.50
N TYR A 216 -9.52 -8.29 0.93
CA TYR A 216 -10.39 -9.33 0.37
C TYR A 216 -11.32 -9.93 1.43
N ARG A 217 -10.84 -10.11 2.67
CA ARG A 217 -11.67 -10.62 3.77
C ARG A 217 -12.77 -9.63 4.15
N LEU A 218 -12.45 -8.34 4.22
CA LEU A 218 -13.44 -7.28 4.44
C LEU A 218 -14.47 -7.23 3.29
N TRP A 219 -14.01 -7.27 2.04
CA TRP A 219 -14.85 -7.32 0.85
C TRP A 219 -15.79 -8.54 0.83
N LYS A 220 -15.28 -9.71 1.26
CA LYS A 220 -16.01 -10.97 1.14
C LYS A 220 -17.31 -10.96 1.95
N ILE A 221 -17.34 -10.26 3.08
CA ILE A 221 -18.56 -10.08 3.87
C ILE A 221 -19.62 -9.30 3.08
N SER A 222 -19.24 -8.18 2.46
CA SER A 222 -20.12 -7.40 1.58
C SER A 222 -20.62 -8.21 0.38
N ASP A 223 -19.75 -8.98 -0.27
CA ASP A 223 -20.10 -9.88 -1.39
C ASP A 223 -21.17 -10.91 -0.97
N LEU A 224 -21.03 -11.50 0.22
CA LEU A 224 -21.99 -12.48 0.73
C LEU A 224 -23.34 -11.84 1.09
N GLN A 225 -23.34 -10.64 1.66
CA GLN A 225 -24.58 -9.90 1.96
C GLN A 225 -25.33 -9.53 0.68
N ASN A 226 -24.62 -9.00 -0.33
CA ASN A 226 -25.21 -8.65 -1.62
C ASN A 226 -25.81 -9.85 -2.36
N LYS A 227 -25.23 -11.05 -2.19
CA LYS A 227 -25.77 -12.30 -2.77
C LYS A 227 -27.00 -12.83 -2.05
N ARG A 228 -27.17 -12.54 -0.76
CA ARG A 228 -28.38 -12.93 -0.01
C ARG A 228 -29.57 -12.02 -0.32
N ASN A 229 -29.30 -10.78 -0.72
CA ASN A 229 -30.31 -9.78 -1.05
C ASN A 229 -30.72 -9.77 -2.54
N ARG A 230 -30.21 -10.72 -3.33
CA ARG A 230 -30.58 -10.96 -4.73
C ARG A 230 -31.36 -12.27 -4.83
#